data_AF-A3Y5S6-F1
#
_entry.id   AF-A3Y5S6-F1
#
_cell.length_a   1.000
_cell.length_b   1.000
_cell.length_c   1.000
_cell.angle_alpha   90.00
_cell.angle_beta   90.00
_cell.angle_gamma   90.00
#
_symmetry.space_group_name_H-M   'P 1'
#
loop_
_entity.id
_entity.type
_entity.pdbx_description
1 polymer ?
#
loop_
_entity_poly.entity_id
_entity_poly.type
_entity_poly.pdbx_seq_one_letter_code
_entity_poly.pdbx_strand_id
1 'polypeptide(L)'
;MMSNGIQRSDMEQADRMSKEYAAKLESIESKNGALASQDILNKEGAVLVKANTELNAARLNKIRQHALEKPLEFSIKMQNSLARNEIYQQMLDVVTSNSLLNGLHEQLHNEEDLTDMCGFFTQYPTLVQLITVYSQIYPGKMKKFLLLAWGAWLIARSTQETQMTKRAVFTACLFLDIGRLFISNGSGSNDSILSLSHQVLGKVNGLPNTIVRSISNMKIYPTSLGLLKREDMLDVAHEDQIIWLSRFVQVGMSDKFAFNVGPLDFLPVLKLYSSHYFPRYSKVLIDKIVSAQLDHVISDEKNLLENLRKLLINHVVLTEWMDLFEKVETQLKLGSKRLPLRFRQKAEQVLFIVSSTGLLSESLARWMSHVEEMQLSDAAAEVREYFIFQQELARQLSQYVSMSGFLISRIQDIEKKKPLLLLHKDFHKLASRFNYNFLEDESIAS
;
A
#
# COMPACT_ATOMS: atom_id res chain seq x y z
N MET A 1 11.90 33.77 19.93
CA MET A 1 13.06 32.94 19.51
C MET A 1 12.67 31.58 18.92
N MET A 2 11.56 30.92 19.32
CA MET A 2 11.12 29.65 18.69
C MET A 2 10.64 29.76 17.22
N SER A 3 10.17 30.95 16.79
CA SER A 3 9.70 31.19 15.41
C SER A 3 10.81 31.14 14.34
N ASN A 4 12.04 31.54 14.69
CA ASN A 4 13.16 31.59 13.73
C ASN A 4 13.74 30.20 13.44
N GLY A 5 13.59 29.23 14.36
CA GLY A 5 14.07 27.86 14.17
C GLY A 5 13.20 27.05 13.20
N ILE A 6 11.89 27.22 13.27
CA ILE A 6 10.92 26.51 12.41
C ILE A 6 11.02 27.01 10.96
N GLN A 7 11.07 28.33 10.74
CA GLN A 7 11.23 28.90 9.39
C GLN A 7 12.53 28.49 8.71
N ARG A 8 13.62 28.35 9.46
CA ARG A 8 14.93 27.93 8.92
C ARG A 8 14.91 26.46 8.50
N SER A 9 14.31 25.59 9.33
CA SER A 9 14.16 24.16 9.02
C SER A 9 13.27 23.91 7.81
N ASP A 10 12.17 24.66 7.66
CA ASP A 10 11.25 24.50 6.53
C ASP A 10 11.88 24.94 5.20
N MET A 11 12.74 25.96 5.24
CA MET A 11 13.45 26.46 4.07
C MET A 11 14.55 25.50 3.61
N GLU A 12 15.34 24.94 4.54
CA GLU A 12 16.35 23.92 4.25
C GLU A 12 15.71 22.64 3.68
N GLN A 13 14.56 22.24 4.20
CA GLN A 13 13.79 21.10 3.70
C GLN A 13 13.29 21.34 2.27
N ALA A 14 12.72 22.51 1.98
CA ALA A 14 12.21 22.85 0.65
C ALA A 14 13.32 22.91 -0.41
N ASP A 15 14.49 23.42 -0.04
CA ASP A 15 15.69 23.41 -0.89
C ASP A 15 16.13 21.98 -1.20
N ARG A 16 16.24 21.12 -0.16
CA ARG A 16 16.59 19.71 -0.35
C ARG A 16 15.61 19.00 -1.28
N MET A 17 14.30 19.21 -1.08
CA MET A 17 13.26 18.62 -1.93
C MET A 17 13.41 19.04 -3.39
N SER A 18 13.68 20.33 -3.66
CA SER A 18 13.88 20.84 -5.02
C SER A 18 15.12 20.22 -5.68
N LYS A 19 16.20 20.01 -4.92
CA LYS A 19 17.43 19.36 -5.41
C LYS A 19 17.22 17.89 -5.75
N GLU A 20 16.54 17.15 -4.88
CA GLU A 20 16.17 15.76 -5.15
C GLU A 20 15.26 15.66 -6.37
N TYR A 21 14.29 16.57 -6.47
CA TYR A 21 13.37 16.58 -7.59
C TYR A 21 14.06 16.91 -8.92
N ALA A 22 14.99 17.87 -8.93
CA ALA A 22 15.83 18.14 -10.09
C ALA A 22 16.64 16.92 -10.53
N ALA A 23 17.17 16.14 -9.59
CA ALA A 23 17.88 14.90 -9.90
C ALA A 23 16.95 13.82 -10.50
N LYS A 24 15.68 13.78 -10.11
CA LYS A 24 14.67 12.90 -10.75
C LYS A 24 14.39 13.32 -12.19
N LEU A 25 14.22 14.62 -12.45
CA LEU A 25 13.96 15.14 -13.79
C LEU A 25 15.09 14.81 -14.77
N GLU A 26 16.33 14.70 -14.30
CA GLU A 26 17.48 14.31 -15.12
C GLU A 26 17.36 12.88 -15.67
N SER A 27 16.59 12.00 -15.01
CA SER A 27 16.36 10.62 -15.45
C SER A 27 15.23 10.45 -16.45
N ILE A 28 14.53 11.53 -16.81
CA ILE A 28 13.42 11.51 -17.77
C ILE A 28 13.95 11.52 -19.20
N GLU A 29 13.32 10.76 -20.09
CA GLU A 29 13.67 10.75 -21.51
C GLU A 29 13.48 12.12 -22.17
N SER A 30 14.39 12.47 -23.08
CA SER A 30 14.38 13.77 -23.78
C SER A 30 13.10 14.02 -24.60
N LYS A 31 12.41 12.97 -25.05
CA LYS A 31 11.17 13.06 -25.83
C LYS A 31 9.96 13.60 -25.03
N ASN A 32 10.04 13.60 -23.70
CA ASN A 32 9.05 14.22 -22.82
C ASN A 32 9.73 15.07 -21.75
N GLY A 33 10.61 15.97 -22.19
CA GLY A 33 11.41 16.79 -21.30
C GLY A 33 10.58 17.76 -20.44
N ALA A 34 11.14 18.17 -19.31
CA ALA A 34 10.58 19.24 -18.49
C ALA A 34 10.97 20.61 -19.06
N LEU A 35 10.02 21.55 -19.07
CA LEU A 35 10.23 22.95 -19.43
C LEU A 35 10.01 23.83 -18.21
N ALA A 36 10.76 24.92 -18.11
CA ALA A 36 10.46 25.98 -17.15
C ALA A 36 9.11 26.63 -17.54
N SER A 37 8.12 26.64 -16.65
CA SER A 37 6.84 27.31 -16.89
C SER A 37 6.92 28.82 -16.66
N GLN A 38 7.89 29.24 -15.85
CA GLN A 38 8.23 30.63 -15.51
C GLN A 38 9.75 30.74 -15.32
N ASP A 39 10.27 31.95 -15.14
CA ASP A 39 11.68 32.13 -14.76
C ASP A 39 11.95 31.40 -13.43
N ILE A 40 13.02 30.60 -13.39
CA ILE A 40 13.47 29.91 -12.19
C ILE A 40 14.56 30.77 -11.56
N LEU A 41 14.28 31.32 -10.37
CA LEU A 41 15.16 32.24 -9.66
C LEU A 41 15.78 31.59 -8.42
N ASN A 42 16.99 32.00 -8.06
CA ASN A 42 17.56 31.71 -6.75
C ASN A 42 17.00 32.65 -5.67
N LYS A 43 17.36 32.42 -4.40
CA LYS A 43 16.93 33.26 -3.26
C LYS A 43 17.41 34.72 -3.36
N GLU A 44 18.46 34.99 -4.12
CA GLU A 44 18.97 36.33 -4.40
C GLU A 44 18.25 37.04 -5.56
N GLY A 45 17.26 36.38 -6.20
CA GLY A 45 16.51 36.93 -7.33
C GLY A 45 17.21 36.85 -8.69
N ALA A 46 18.34 36.14 -8.78
CA ALA A 46 19.04 35.90 -10.03
C ALA A 46 18.35 34.77 -10.83
N VAL A 47 18.10 35.03 -12.12
CA VAL A 47 17.47 34.06 -13.02
C VAL A 47 18.47 32.94 -13.38
N LEU A 48 18.17 31.72 -12.94
CA LEU A 48 18.96 30.54 -13.24
C LEU A 48 18.60 29.97 -14.62
N VAL A 49 17.31 29.92 -14.91
CA VAL A 49 16.72 29.41 -16.17
C VAL A 49 15.52 30.29 -16.56
N LYS A 50 15.42 30.65 -17.84
CA LYS A 50 14.32 31.45 -18.38
C LYS A 50 13.06 30.62 -18.64
N ALA A 51 11.90 31.24 -18.58
CA ALA A 51 10.63 30.62 -18.95
C ALA A 51 10.68 29.97 -20.35
N ASN A 52 9.91 28.90 -20.52
CA ASN A 52 9.84 28.05 -21.74
C ASN A 52 11.17 27.44 -22.19
N THR A 53 12.19 27.43 -21.33
CA THR A 53 13.46 26.78 -21.60
C THR A 53 13.42 25.32 -21.13
N GLU A 54 13.93 24.41 -21.95
CA GLU A 54 14.06 22.98 -21.60
C GLU A 54 15.06 22.76 -20.46
N LEU A 55 14.74 21.87 -19.53
CA LEU A 55 15.56 21.52 -18.37
C LEU A 55 16.44 20.30 -18.66
N ASN A 56 17.50 20.51 -19.43
CA ASN A 56 18.53 19.49 -19.65
C ASN A 56 19.42 19.29 -18.40
N ALA A 57 20.25 18.24 -18.42
CA ALA A 57 21.15 17.90 -17.31
C ALA A 57 22.01 19.07 -16.82
N ALA A 58 22.57 19.88 -17.73
CA ALA A 58 23.38 21.04 -17.36
C ALA A 58 22.58 22.11 -16.59
N ARG A 59 21.35 22.39 -17.02
CA ARG A 59 20.45 23.35 -16.34
C ARG A 59 19.94 22.80 -15.01
N LEU A 60 19.60 21.52 -14.95
CA LEU A 60 19.20 20.86 -13.70
C LEU A 60 20.36 20.85 -12.68
N ASN A 61 21.60 20.60 -13.13
CA ASN A 61 22.78 20.71 -12.28
C ASN A 61 22.98 22.14 -11.76
N LYS A 62 22.78 23.16 -12.60
CA LYS A 62 22.80 24.57 -12.17
C LYS A 62 21.73 24.84 -11.12
N ILE A 63 20.49 24.38 -11.32
CA ILE A 63 19.40 24.50 -10.34
C ILE A 63 19.80 23.85 -9.00
N ARG A 64 20.42 22.66 -9.03
CA ARG A 64 20.85 21.94 -7.82
C ARG A 64 21.93 22.64 -7.01
N GLN A 65 22.65 23.60 -7.57
CA GLN A 65 23.72 24.35 -6.89
C GLN A 65 23.20 25.57 -6.12
N HIS A 66 21.94 25.95 -6.28
CA HIS A 66 21.37 27.16 -5.70
C HIS A 66 20.10 26.88 -4.89
N ALA A 67 19.89 27.66 -3.83
CA ALA A 67 18.60 27.68 -3.14
C ALA A 67 17.60 28.49 -3.97
N LEU A 68 16.44 27.90 -4.26
CA LEU A 68 15.43 28.50 -5.14
C LEU A 68 14.50 29.46 -4.40
N GLU A 69 14.05 30.51 -5.09
CA GLU A 69 13.01 31.41 -4.57
C GLU A 69 11.72 30.64 -4.27
N LYS A 70 11.26 29.86 -5.25
CA LYS A 70 10.09 28.96 -5.18
C LYS A 70 10.53 27.50 -5.38
N PRO A 71 9.84 26.52 -4.78
CA PRO A 71 10.12 25.11 -5.03
C PRO A 71 10.00 24.77 -6.52
N LEU A 72 10.86 23.87 -6.98
CA LEU A 72 11.02 23.59 -8.41
C LEU A 72 9.73 23.07 -9.06
N GLU A 73 8.96 22.23 -8.36
CA GLU A 73 7.71 21.63 -8.85
C GLU A 73 6.62 22.65 -9.21
N PHE A 74 6.72 23.90 -8.70
CA PHE A 74 5.80 24.99 -9.04
C PHE A 74 6.30 25.88 -10.18
N SER A 75 7.47 25.60 -10.74
CA SER A 75 8.11 26.41 -11.79
C SER A 75 8.38 25.64 -13.08
N ILE A 76 7.80 24.44 -13.20
CA ILE A 76 8.00 23.56 -14.36
C ILE A 76 6.67 23.05 -14.94
N LYS A 77 6.73 22.59 -16.18
CA LYS A 77 5.67 21.84 -16.88
C LYS A 77 6.31 20.74 -17.72
N MET A 78 5.57 19.67 -18.01
CA MET A 78 6.02 18.64 -18.94
C MET A 78 5.62 19.03 -20.37
N GLN A 79 6.41 18.62 -21.37
CA GLN A 79 6.05 18.81 -22.78
C GLN A 79 4.78 18.03 -23.14
N ASN A 80 4.74 16.76 -22.77
CA ASN A 80 3.61 15.85 -22.96
C ASN A 80 3.09 15.41 -21.59
N SER A 81 2.07 16.11 -21.10
CA SER A 81 1.45 15.84 -19.81
C SER A 81 0.37 14.78 -19.93
N LEU A 82 0.28 13.90 -18.91
CA LEU A 82 -0.77 12.91 -18.82
C LEU A 82 -2.15 13.56 -18.79
N ALA A 83 -2.91 13.35 -19.87
CA ALA A 83 -4.27 13.82 -20.01
C ALA A 83 -5.26 12.91 -19.28
N ARG A 84 -6.48 13.43 -19.07
CA ARG A 84 -7.61 12.69 -18.49
C ARG A 84 -7.78 11.30 -19.11
N ASN A 85 -7.83 11.26 -20.44
CA ASN A 85 -8.08 10.02 -21.18
C ASN A 85 -6.91 9.04 -21.08
N GLU A 86 -5.67 9.53 -21.01
CA GLU A 86 -4.49 8.65 -20.88
C GLU A 86 -4.45 7.96 -19.52
N ILE A 87 -4.81 8.67 -18.46
CA ILE A 87 -4.89 8.10 -17.10
C ILE A 87 -6.05 7.10 -16.99
N TYR A 88 -7.18 7.43 -17.60
CA TYR A 88 -8.31 6.51 -17.71
C TYR A 88 -7.91 5.21 -18.43
N GLN A 89 -7.28 5.33 -19.60
CA GLN A 89 -6.82 4.16 -20.36
C GLN A 89 -5.77 3.35 -19.60
N GLN A 90 -4.76 3.99 -19.01
CA GLN A 90 -3.78 3.27 -18.17
C GLN A 90 -4.44 2.55 -16.99
N MET A 91 -5.48 3.13 -16.40
CA MET A 91 -6.24 2.49 -15.33
C MET A 91 -7.01 1.28 -15.86
N LEU A 92 -7.70 1.43 -16.99
CA LEU A 92 -8.38 0.32 -17.63
C LEU A 92 -7.41 -0.79 -17.99
N ASP A 93 -6.28 -0.50 -18.62
CA ASP A 93 -5.27 -1.50 -18.97
C ASP A 93 -4.83 -2.33 -17.74
N VAL A 94 -4.69 -1.69 -16.57
CA VAL A 94 -4.35 -2.37 -15.32
C VAL A 94 -5.51 -3.22 -14.78
N VAL A 95 -6.75 -2.76 -14.90
CA VAL A 95 -7.94 -3.45 -14.37
C VAL A 95 -8.39 -4.58 -15.29
N THR A 96 -8.40 -4.37 -16.60
CA THR A 96 -8.89 -5.31 -17.61
C THR A 96 -7.86 -6.39 -17.95
N SER A 97 -6.57 -6.13 -17.77
CA SER A 97 -5.53 -7.17 -17.89
C SER A 97 -5.65 -8.27 -16.82
N ASN A 98 -6.41 -8.02 -15.75
CA ASN A 98 -6.74 -9.02 -14.74
C ASN A 98 -8.23 -9.39 -14.86
N SER A 99 -8.52 -10.57 -15.40
CA SER A 99 -9.89 -11.06 -15.61
C SER A 99 -10.75 -11.01 -14.34
N LEU A 100 -10.15 -11.21 -13.17
CA LEU A 100 -10.81 -11.21 -11.86
C LEU A 100 -11.20 -9.80 -11.40
N LEU A 101 -10.46 -8.78 -11.83
CA LEU A 101 -10.78 -7.37 -11.59
C LEU A 101 -11.74 -6.80 -12.64
N ASN A 102 -11.64 -7.29 -13.88
CA ASN A 102 -12.51 -6.88 -14.96
C ASN A 102 -13.99 -7.15 -14.63
N GLY A 103 -14.31 -8.33 -14.09
CA GLY A 103 -15.69 -8.66 -13.70
C GLY A 103 -16.28 -7.67 -12.67
N LEU A 104 -15.48 -7.23 -11.69
CA LEU A 104 -15.90 -6.18 -10.74
C LEU A 104 -16.15 -4.84 -11.42
N HIS A 105 -15.29 -4.49 -12.38
CA HIS A 105 -15.41 -3.23 -13.11
C HIS A 105 -16.67 -3.19 -13.97
N GLU A 106 -16.92 -4.27 -14.71
CA GLU A 106 -18.10 -4.42 -15.58
C GLU A 106 -19.39 -4.21 -14.78
N GLN A 107 -19.54 -4.83 -13.59
CA GLN A 107 -20.75 -4.69 -12.77
C GLN A 107 -21.15 -3.26 -12.39
N LEU A 108 -20.21 -2.32 -12.35
CA LEU A 108 -20.51 -0.94 -11.98
C LEU A 108 -20.96 -0.06 -13.14
N HIS A 109 -20.72 -0.50 -14.39
CA HIS A 109 -21.08 0.13 -15.68
C HIS A 109 -21.18 1.65 -15.61
N ASN A 110 -20.06 2.34 -15.35
CA ASN A 110 -20.07 3.81 -15.28
C ASN A 110 -18.72 4.45 -15.59
N GLU A 111 -18.39 4.40 -16.86
CA GLU A 111 -17.20 5.01 -17.43
C GLU A 111 -17.18 6.54 -17.23
N GLU A 112 -18.34 7.20 -17.28
CA GLU A 112 -18.44 8.65 -17.13
C GLU A 112 -18.00 9.13 -15.74
N ASP A 113 -18.48 8.48 -14.68
CA ASP A 113 -18.11 8.81 -13.29
C ASP A 113 -16.61 8.56 -13.05
N LEU A 114 -16.05 7.47 -13.56
CA LEU A 114 -14.61 7.19 -13.46
C LEU A 114 -13.78 8.21 -14.27
N THR A 115 -14.24 8.55 -15.47
CA THR A 115 -13.59 9.56 -16.33
C THR A 115 -13.62 10.96 -15.68
N ASP A 116 -14.68 11.32 -14.96
CA ASP A 116 -14.73 12.55 -14.16
C ASP A 116 -13.68 12.54 -13.04
N MET A 117 -13.47 11.40 -12.36
CA MET A 117 -12.42 11.28 -11.34
C MET A 117 -11.03 11.50 -11.94
N CYS A 118 -10.75 10.90 -13.11
CA CYS A 118 -9.52 11.14 -13.87
C CYS A 118 -9.40 12.60 -14.32
N GLY A 119 -10.52 13.30 -14.53
CA GLY A 119 -10.54 14.70 -14.93
C GLY A 119 -10.33 15.68 -13.78
N PHE A 120 -10.67 15.31 -12.54
CA PHE A 120 -10.65 16.24 -11.42
C PHE A 120 -9.25 16.79 -11.13
N PHE A 121 -8.24 15.93 -10.98
CA PHE A 121 -6.89 16.41 -10.66
C PHE A 121 -6.25 17.20 -11.83
N THR A 122 -6.75 17.04 -13.06
CA THR A 122 -6.22 17.74 -14.24
C THR A 122 -6.45 19.25 -14.20
N GLN A 123 -7.33 19.72 -13.31
CA GLN A 123 -7.56 21.14 -13.03
C GLN A 123 -6.35 21.79 -12.31
N TYR A 124 -5.43 20.99 -11.78
CA TYR A 124 -4.24 21.44 -11.06
C TYR A 124 -2.98 21.12 -11.90
N PRO A 125 -2.39 22.10 -12.60
CA PRO A 125 -1.23 21.87 -13.46
C PRO A 125 -0.06 21.17 -12.75
N THR A 126 0.18 21.52 -11.47
CA THR A 126 1.21 20.86 -10.65
C THR A 126 0.91 19.38 -10.44
N LEU A 127 -0.34 18.97 -10.24
CA LEU A 127 -0.68 17.55 -10.07
C LEU A 127 -0.47 16.77 -11.37
N VAL A 128 -0.89 17.34 -12.50
CA VAL A 128 -0.66 16.75 -13.83
C VAL A 128 0.83 16.57 -14.07
N GLN A 129 1.62 17.60 -13.78
CA GLN A 129 3.07 17.59 -13.91
C GLN A 129 3.70 16.49 -13.03
N LEU A 130 3.33 16.44 -11.75
CA LEU A 130 3.86 15.46 -10.79
C LEU A 130 3.52 14.02 -11.19
N ILE A 131 2.27 13.73 -11.56
CA ILE A 131 1.88 12.36 -11.94
C ILE A 131 2.52 11.93 -13.25
N THR A 132 2.73 12.86 -14.18
CA THR A 132 3.45 12.61 -15.46
C THR A 132 4.91 12.26 -15.21
N VAL A 133 5.57 12.94 -14.27
CA VAL A 133 6.95 12.61 -13.88
C VAL A 133 6.99 11.28 -13.14
N TYR A 134 6.03 11.04 -12.23
CA TYR A 134 5.97 9.79 -11.47
C TYR A 134 5.78 8.58 -12.37
N SER A 135 4.90 8.64 -13.37
CA SER A 135 4.63 7.52 -14.28
C SER A 135 5.85 7.13 -15.11
N GLN A 136 6.68 8.10 -15.51
CA GLN A 136 7.89 7.86 -16.30
C GLN A 136 9.02 7.26 -15.46
N ILE A 137 9.20 7.74 -14.22
CA ILE A 137 10.30 7.29 -13.36
C ILE A 137 9.93 5.98 -12.64
N TYR A 138 8.66 5.76 -12.33
CA TYR A 138 8.18 4.62 -11.56
C TYR A 138 6.98 3.91 -12.21
N PRO A 139 7.07 3.46 -13.48
CA PRO A 139 5.93 2.88 -14.21
C PRO A 139 5.33 1.66 -13.50
N GLY A 140 6.16 0.77 -12.94
CA GLY A 140 5.67 -0.38 -12.18
C GLY A 140 4.91 0.01 -10.90
N LYS A 141 5.31 1.10 -10.22
CA LYS A 141 4.58 1.58 -9.03
C LYS A 141 3.33 2.36 -9.41
N MET A 142 3.33 3.03 -10.57
CA MET A 142 2.18 3.74 -11.09
C MET A 142 0.97 2.80 -11.23
N LYS A 143 1.15 1.59 -11.76
CA LYS A 143 0.10 0.56 -11.84
C LYS A 143 -0.58 0.30 -10.49
N LYS A 144 0.21 0.21 -9.42
CA LYS A 144 -0.29 0.04 -8.06
C LYS A 144 -1.17 1.21 -7.59
N PHE A 145 -0.79 2.45 -7.87
CA PHE A 145 -1.57 3.62 -7.45
C PHE A 145 -2.80 3.86 -8.33
N LEU A 146 -2.76 3.45 -9.60
CA LEU A 146 -3.95 3.37 -10.45
C LEU A 146 -4.96 2.38 -9.88
N LEU A 147 -4.52 1.17 -9.52
CA LEU A 147 -5.39 0.16 -8.90
C LEU A 147 -5.95 0.63 -7.54
N LEU A 148 -5.13 1.33 -6.75
CA LEU A 148 -5.55 1.90 -5.48
C LEU A 148 -6.61 3.01 -5.69
N ALA A 149 -6.41 3.91 -6.66
CA ALA A 149 -7.38 4.95 -6.97
C ALA A 149 -8.70 4.37 -7.51
N TRP A 150 -8.60 3.35 -8.39
CA TRP A 150 -9.75 2.60 -8.87
C TRP A 150 -10.54 1.93 -7.73
N GLY A 151 -9.85 1.23 -6.81
CA GLY A 151 -10.51 0.57 -5.68
C GLY A 151 -11.19 1.57 -4.74
N ALA A 152 -10.60 2.73 -4.51
CA ALA A 152 -11.21 3.79 -3.70
C ALA A 152 -12.47 4.35 -4.37
N TRP A 153 -12.43 4.56 -5.69
CA TRP A 153 -13.62 4.93 -6.47
C TRP A 153 -14.70 3.84 -6.43
N LEU A 154 -14.33 2.57 -6.62
CA LEU A 154 -15.23 1.42 -6.58
C LEU A 154 -16.01 1.38 -5.26
N ILE A 155 -15.30 1.51 -4.13
CA ILE A 155 -15.89 1.51 -2.79
C ILE A 155 -16.79 2.72 -2.61
N ALA A 156 -16.27 3.94 -2.84
CA ALA A 156 -17.02 5.18 -2.63
C ALA A 156 -18.30 5.25 -3.48
N ARG A 157 -18.21 4.78 -4.73
CA ARG A 157 -19.35 4.66 -5.64
C ARG A 157 -20.37 3.65 -5.13
N SER A 158 -19.91 2.48 -4.71
CA SER A 158 -20.79 1.42 -4.23
C SER A 158 -21.52 1.82 -2.93
N THR A 159 -20.92 2.70 -2.12
CA THR A 159 -21.54 3.27 -0.92
C THR A 159 -22.29 4.59 -1.17
N GLN A 160 -22.48 4.99 -2.44
CA GLN A 160 -23.19 6.20 -2.85
C GLN A 160 -22.65 7.48 -2.21
N GLU A 161 -21.32 7.57 -2.05
CA GLU A 161 -20.69 8.78 -1.53
C GLU A 161 -20.82 9.96 -2.48
N THR A 162 -20.68 11.18 -1.94
CA THR A 162 -20.77 12.40 -2.73
C THR A 162 -19.70 12.46 -3.82
N GLN A 163 -19.94 13.22 -4.89
CA GLN A 163 -18.93 13.42 -5.94
C GLN A 163 -17.62 14.02 -5.41
N MET A 164 -17.71 14.91 -4.42
CA MET A 164 -16.51 15.48 -3.78
C MET A 164 -15.72 14.43 -2.99
N THR A 165 -16.41 13.53 -2.28
CA THR A 165 -15.78 12.41 -1.57
C THR A 165 -15.09 11.48 -2.57
N LYS A 166 -15.76 11.09 -3.66
CA LYS A 166 -15.18 10.25 -4.72
C LYS A 166 -13.90 10.87 -5.31
N ARG A 167 -13.97 12.16 -5.68
CA ARG A 167 -12.81 12.91 -6.20
C ARG A 167 -11.67 12.98 -5.19
N ALA A 168 -12.00 13.19 -3.92
CA ALA A 168 -11.01 13.28 -2.85
C ALA A 168 -10.28 11.96 -2.62
N VAL A 169 -11.01 10.85 -2.44
CA VAL A 169 -10.39 9.53 -2.19
C VAL A 169 -9.60 9.03 -3.39
N PHE A 170 -10.13 9.21 -4.60
CA PHE A 170 -9.45 8.84 -5.84
C PHE A 170 -8.11 9.59 -5.98
N THR A 171 -8.14 10.92 -5.82
CA THR A 171 -6.94 11.76 -5.94
C THR A 171 -5.94 11.47 -4.82
N ALA A 172 -6.42 11.30 -3.57
CA ALA A 172 -5.54 10.97 -2.45
C ALA A 172 -4.79 9.64 -2.67
N CYS A 173 -5.47 8.61 -3.20
CA CYS A 173 -4.88 7.33 -3.54
C CYS A 173 -3.85 7.46 -4.68
N LEU A 174 -4.17 8.20 -5.74
CA LEU A 174 -3.28 8.36 -6.90
C LEU A 174 -1.96 9.07 -6.54
N PHE A 175 -2.01 10.04 -5.62
CA PHE A 175 -0.87 10.86 -5.22
C PHE A 175 -0.21 10.41 -3.91
N LEU A 176 -0.58 9.25 -3.36
CA LEU A 176 -0.14 8.80 -2.05
C LEU A 176 1.39 8.70 -1.93
N ASP A 177 2.08 8.27 -2.99
CA ASP A 177 3.53 8.02 -3.03
C ASP A 177 4.31 9.09 -3.80
N ILE A 178 3.68 10.23 -4.12
CA ILE A 178 4.32 11.30 -4.90
C ILE A 178 5.55 11.90 -4.20
N GLY A 179 5.59 11.82 -2.86
CA GLY A 179 6.74 12.18 -2.04
C GLY A 179 8.04 11.47 -2.43
N ARG A 180 7.96 10.33 -3.14
CA ARG A 180 9.14 9.61 -3.66
C ARG A 180 9.93 10.42 -4.69
N LEU A 181 9.29 11.39 -5.36
CA LEU A 181 9.96 12.32 -6.26
C LEU A 181 10.91 13.28 -5.52
N PHE A 182 10.75 13.42 -4.21
CA PHE A 182 11.45 14.40 -3.38
C PHE A 182 12.41 13.77 -2.37
N ILE A 183 12.80 12.51 -2.62
CA ILE A 183 13.72 11.75 -1.79
C ILE A 183 14.72 10.97 -2.64
N SER A 184 15.94 10.84 -2.14
CA SER A 184 17.00 10.15 -2.87
C SER A 184 16.70 8.65 -3.05
N ASN A 185 17.24 8.05 -4.11
CA ASN A 185 16.99 6.65 -4.42
C ASN A 185 17.45 5.74 -3.27
N GLY A 186 16.59 4.79 -2.87
CA GLY A 186 16.88 3.85 -1.79
C GLY A 186 16.84 4.46 -0.37
N SER A 187 16.57 5.75 -0.23
CA SER A 187 16.41 6.39 1.07
C SER A 187 14.92 6.69 1.35
N GLY A 188 14.51 6.56 2.61
CA GLY A 188 13.17 6.91 3.07
C GLY A 188 12.29 5.74 3.48
N SER A 189 11.66 5.89 4.65
CA SER A 189 10.58 5.02 5.09
C SER A 189 9.26 5.39 4.40
N ASN A 190 8.27 4.50 4.44
CA ASN A 190 6.91 4.84 3.97
C ASN A 190 6.36 6.08 4.68
N ASP A 191 6.65 6.25 5.98
CA ASP A 191 6.23 7.43 6.75
C ASP A 191 6.89 8.71 6.22
N SER A 192 8.18 8.68 5.82
CA SER A 192 8.83 9.86 5.24
C SER A 192 8.26 10.22 3.87
N ILE A 193 7.89 9.22 3.06
CA ILE A 193 7.28 9.44 1.75
C ILE A 193 5.90 10.10 1.92
N LEU A 194 5.06 9.58 2.82
CA LEU A 194 3.76 10.18 3.11
C LEU A 194 3.89 11.62 3.65
N SER A 195 4.94 11.91 4.44
CA SER A 195 5.25 13.29 4.87
C SER A 195 5.55 14.21 3.71
N LEU A 196 6.38 13.76 2.77
CA LEU A 196 6.74 14.55 1.60
C LEU A 196 5.54 14.74 0.67
N SER A 197 4.73 13.70 0.45
CA SER A 197 3.47 13.80 -0.31
C SER A 197 2.55 14.86 0.30
N HIS A 198 2.30 14.79 1.61
CA HIS A 198 1.49 15.78 2.33
C HIS A 198 2.07 17.21 2.19
N GLN A 199 3.39 17.37 2.35
CA GLN A 199 4.05 18.67 2.29
C GLN A 199 3.97 19.32 0.90
N VAL A 200 4.15 18.55 -0.17
CA VAL A 200 4.08 19.06 -1.55
C VAL A 200 2.65 19.40 -1.92
N LEU A 201 1.72 18.49 -1.66
CA LEU A 201 0.31 18.65 -2.04
C LEU A 201 -0.37 19.76 -1.23
N GLY A 202 0.02 19.94 0.04
CA GLY A 202 -0.47 21.05 0.88
C GLY A 202 -0.10 22.45 0.38
N LYS A 203 0.83 22.56 -0.57
CA LYS A 203 1.22 23.82 -1.22
C LYS A 203 0.54 24.04 -2.58
N VAL A 204 -0.26 23.09 -3.07
CA VAL A 204 -0.99 23.23 -4.33
C VAL A 204 -2.21 24.12 -4.10
N ASN A 205 -2.21 25.29 -4.73
CA ASN A 205 -3.29 26.27 -4.57
C ASN A 205 -4.65 25.68 -4.98
N GLY A 206 -5.65 25.84 -4.11
CA GLY A 206 -7.02 25.41 -4.36
C GLY A 206 -7.27 23.90 -4.25
N LEU A 207 -6.27 23.10 -3.87
CA LEU A 207 -6.46 21.67 -3.65
C LEU A 207 -7.29 21.44 -2.36
N PRO A 208 -8.37 20.64 -2.39
CA PRO A 208 -9.16 20.36 -1.19
C PRO A 208 -8.30 19.78 -0.08
N ASN A 209 -8.40 20.37 1.11
CA ASN A 209 -7.62 19.94 2.28
C ASN A 209 -7.93 18.48 2.68
N THR A 210 -9.11 17.96 2.36
CA THR A 210 -9.46 16.55 2.57
C THR A 210 -8.45 15.61 1.92
N ILE A 211 -7.99 15.90 0.69
CA ILE A 211 -7.00 15.08 -0.04
C ILE A 211 -5.67 15.06 0.73
N VAL A 212 -5.21 16.25 1.11
CA VAL A 212 -3.93 16.46 1.79
C VAL A 212 -3.94 15.83 3.19
N ARG A 213 -5.06 15.96 3.92
CA ARG A 213 -5.28 15.37 5.24
C ARG A 213 -5.31 13.85 5.16
N SER A 214 -6.04 13.27 4.21
CA SER A 214 -6.14 11.81 4.07
C SER A 214 -4.79 11.14 3.84
N ILE A 215 -3.92 11.74 3.04
CA ILE A 215 -2.55 11.25 2.83
C ILE A 215 -1.73 11.26 4.13
N SER A 216 -1.87 12.29 4.97
CA SER A 216 -1.19 12.34 6.27
C SER A 216 -1.74 11.29 7.24
N ASN A 217 -3.06 11.12 7.25
CA ASN A 217 -3.77 10.19 8.12
C ASN A 217 -3.43 8.72 7.82
N MET A 218 -2.94 8.41 6.62
CA MET A 218 -2.39 7.08 6.30
C MET A 218 -1.18 6.68 7.14
N LYS A 219 -0.56 7.60 7.88
CA LYS A 219 0.48 7.29 8.89
C LYS A 219 -0.10 6.93 10.25
N ILE A 220 -1.25 7.50 10.60
CA ILE A 220 -1.83 7.44 11.94
C ILE A 220 -2.45 6.07 12.14
N TYR A 221 -3.25 5.66 11.17
CA TYR A 221 -3.89 4.36 11.19
C TYR A 221 -2.90 3.28 10.74
N PRO A 222 -2.95 2.08 11.33
CA PRO A 222 -1.89 1.10 11.18
C PRO A 222 -1.71 0.70 9.71
N THR A 223 -0.58 1.11 9.14
CA THR A 223 -0.09 0.61 7.85
C THR A 223 0.00 -0.90 7.95
N SER A 224 -0.86 -1.58 7.21
CA SER A 224 -1.11 -3.02 7.28
C SER A 224 -1.82 -3.47 8.56
N LEU A 225 -3.16 -3.37 8.55
CA LEU A 225 -4.04 -4.39 9.15
C LEU A 225 -4.01 -4.54 10.68
N GLY A 226 -3.48 -3.59 11.44
CA GLY A 226 -3.58 -3.67 12.91
C GLY A 226 -5.01 -3.39 13.37
N LEU A 227 -5.58 -4.21 14.24
CA LEU A 227 -6.96 -4.06 14.71
C LEU A 227 -7.14 -2.67 15.33
N LEU A 228 -8.16 -1.94 14.88
CA LEU A 228 -8.55 -0.67 15.51
C LEU A 228 -9.54 -0.98 16.63
N LYS A 229 -9.39 -0.27 17.75
CA LYS A 229 -10.45 -0.27 18.76
C LYS A 229 -11.69 0.35 18.14
N ARG A 230 -12.86 -0.11 18.58
CA ARG A 230 -14.14 0.40 18.08
C ARG A 230 -14.30 1.91 18.26
N GLU A 231 -13.81 2.44 19.38
CA GLU A 231 -13.78 3.88 19.69
C GLU A 231 -12.92 4.63 18.67
N ASP A 232 -11.66 4.22 18.49
CA ASP A 232 -10.73 4.83 17.51
C ASP A 232 -11.27 4.76 16.08
N MET A 233 -12.03 3.71 15.74
CA MET A 233 -12.64 3.53 14.43
C MET A 233 -13.76 4.55 14.14
N LEU A 234 -14.53 4.95 15.15
CA LEU A 234 -15.60 5.95 15.00
C LEU A 234 -15.05 7.35 14.72
N ASP A 235 -13.82 7.62 15.15
CA ASP A 235 -13.14 8.91 14.94
C ASP A 235 -12.45 9.01 13.57
N VAL A 236 -12.42 7.92 12.79
CA VAL A 236 -11.79 7.91 11.45
C VAL A 236 -12.71 8.58 10.45
N ALA A 237 -12.19 9.60 9.75
CA ALA A 237 -12.92 10.29 8.68
C ALA A 237 -13.32 9.31 7.56
N HIS A 238 -14.52 9.50 7.00
CA HIS A 238 -15.09 8.62 5.96
C HIS A 238 -14.15 8.39 4.77
N GLU A 239 -13.47 9.44 4.29
CA GLU A 239 -12.51 9.34 3.19
C GLU A 239 -11.35 8.40 3.54
N ASP A 240 -10.85 8.49 4.77
CA ASP A 240 -9.74 7.68 5.23
C ASP A 240 -10.16 6.21 5.31
N GLN A 241 -11.39 5.92 5.76
CA GLN A 241 -11.93 4.56 5.80
C GLN A 241 -11.93 3.91 4.41
N ILE A 242 -12.34 4.65 3.39
CA ILE A 242 -12.38 4.19 1.98
C ILE A 242 -10.97 3.94 1.46
N ILE A 243 -10.05 4.88 1.67
CA ILE A 243 -8.65 4.77 1.21
C ILE A 243 -7.97 3.56 1.88
N TRP A 244 -8.22 3.35 3.18
CA TRP A 244 -7.71 2.20 3.90
C TRP A 244 -8.25 0.88 3.36
N LEU A 245 -9.56 0.80 3.13
CA LEU A 245 -10.18 -0.42 2.62
C LEU A 245 -9.70 -0.73 1.20
N SER A 246 -9.55 0.29 0.35
CA SER A 246 -8.96 0.10 -0.97
C SER A 246 -7.52 -0.40 -0.90
N ARG A 247 -6.70 0.17 0.00
CA ARG A 247 -5.33 -0.31 0.23
C ARG A 247 -5.30 -1.73 0.75
N PHE A 248 -6.27 -2.10 1.59
CA PHE A 248 -6.38 -3.44 2.13
C PHE A 248 -6.59 -4.46 1.02
N VAL A 249 -7.55 -4.22 0.13
CA VAL A 249 -7.79 -5.06 -1.05
C VAL A 249 -6.57 -5.09 -1.95
N GLN A 250 -5.98 -3.92 -2.25
CA GLN A 250 -4.80 -3.82 -3.10
C GLN A 250 -3.63 -4.65 -2.54
N VAL A 251 -3.33 -4.53 -1.25
CA VAL A 251 -2.26 -5.31 -0.59
C VAL A 251 -2.60 -6.80 -0.59
N GLY A 252 -3.84 -7.17 -0.26
CA GLY A 252 -4.30 -8.56 -0.30
C GLY A 252 -4.09 -9.19 -1.68
N MET A 253 -4.35 -8.45 -2.75
CA MET A 253 -4.30 -8.96 -4.12
C MET A 253 -2.92 -8.85 -4.79
N SER A 254 -1.94 -8.11 -4.24
CA SER A 254 -0.69 -7.78 -4.97
C SER A 254 0.60 -7.75 -4.15
N ASP A 255 0.58 -8.13 -2.87
CA ASP A 255 1.82 -8.23 -2.07
C ASP A 255 2.73 -9.37 -2.60
N LYS A 256 4.01 -9.44 -2.22
CA LYS A 256 4.87 -10.60 -2.54
C LYS A 256 4.37 -11.91 -1.90
N PHE A 257 3.53 -11.76 -0.88
CA PHE A 257 2.76 -12.82 -0.23
C PHE A 257 1.39 -12.98 -0.89
N ALA A 258 1.22 -12.41 -2.10
CA ALA A 258 0.01 -12.49 -2.88
C ALA A 258 -0.40 -13.94 -2.86
N PHE A 259 -1.63 -14.14 -2.42
CA PHE A 259 -2.31 -15.40 -2.58
C PHE A 259 -2.41 -15.78 -4.09
N ASN A 260 -1.97 -14.90 -5.02
CA ASN A 260 -2.24 -14.90 -6.45
C ASN A 260 -3.73 -15.16 -6.70
N VAL A 261 -4.56 -14.59 -5.83
CA VAL A 261 -5.98 -14.85 -5.85
C VAL A 261 -6.79 -13.63 -6.26
N GLY A 262 -7.98 -13.91 -6.78
CA GLY A 262 -8.94 -12.91 -7.14
C GLY A 262 -9.62 -12.26 -5.93
N PRO A 263 -10.44 -11.23 -6.17
CA PRO A 263 -11.26 -10.61 -5.13
C PRO A 263 -12.15 -11.61 -4.38
N LEU A 264 -12.68 -12.62 -5.08
CA LEU A 264 -13.58 -13.62 -4.50
C LEU A 264 -12.86 -14.54 -3.50
N ASP A 265 -11.66 -14.99 -3.85
CA ASP A 265 -10.84 -15.81 -2.97
C ASP A 265 -10.31 -15.01 -1.76
N PHE A 266 -10.16 -13.69 -1.87
CA PHE A 266 -9.77 -12.83 -0.76
C PHE A 266 -10.93 -12.54 0.23
N LEU A 267 -12.16 -12.93 -0.12
CA LEU A 267 -13.36 -12.67 0.65
C LEU A 267 -13.31 -13.18 2.11
N PRO A 268 -12.75 -14.36 2.43
CA PRO A 268 -12.63 -14.82 3.81
C PRO A 268 -11.85 -13.87 4.70
N VAL A 269 -10.74 -13.32 4.19
CA VAL A 269 -9.92 -12.35 4.91
C VAL A 269 -10.65 -11.02 5.07
N LEU A 270 -11.34 -10.57 4.02
CA LEU A 270 -12.18 -9.37 4.12
C LEU A 270 -13.30 -9.53 5.17
N LYS A 271 -13.96 -10.70 5.22
CA LYS A 271 -14.99 -11.04 6.22
C LYS A 271 -14.42 -11.09 7.64
N LEU A 272 -13.28 -11.78 7.82
CA LEU A 272 -12.57 -11.90 9.11
C LEU A 272 -12.32 -10.53 9.74
N TYR A 273 -11.93 -9.56 8.92
CA TYR A 273 -11.62 -8.21 9.37
C TYR A 273 -12.82 -7.24 9.35
N SER A 274 -13.89 -7.53 8.63
CA SER A 274 -15.01 -6.59 8.39
C SER A 274 -15.62 -5.97 9.66
N SER A 275 -15.65 -6.70 10.78
CA SER A 275 -16.17 -6.21 12.07
C SER A 275 -15.22 -5.21 12.76
N HIS A 276 -13.93 -5.25 12.43
CA HIS A 276 -12.87 -4.42 12.99
C HIS A 276 -12.37 -3.35 12.03
N TYR A 277 -12.80 -3.38 10.76
CA TYR A 277 -12.45 -2.41 9.72
C TYR A 277 -13.69 -1.90 9.03
N PHE A 278 -14.11 -0.70 9.43
CA PHE A 278 -15.08 0.13 8.73
C PHE A 278 -16.29 -0.66 8.20
N PRO A 279 -17.12 -1.25 9.08
CA PRO A 279 -18.14 -2.24 8.71
C PRO A 279 -19.08 -1.76 7.58
N ARG A 280 -19.38 -0.46 7.52
CA ARG A 280 -20.19 0.16 6.46
C ARG A 280 -19.59 -0.09 5.07
N TYR A 281 -18.30 0.20 4.88
CA TYR A 281 -17.62 0.09 3.59
C TYR A 281 -17.27 -1.36 3.28
N SER A 282 -16.82 -2.12 4.29
CA SER A 282 -16.48 -3.53 4.14
C SER A 282 -17.68 -4.38 3.70
N LYS A 283 -18.86 -4.14 4.29
CA LYS A 283 -20.09 -4.85 3.91
C LYS A 283 -20.43 -4.63 2.43
N VAL A 284 -20.44 -3.38 1.99
CA VAL A 284 -20.80 -3.05 0.60
C VAL A 284 -19.79 -3.63 -0.38
N LEU A 285 -18.50 -3.61 -0.06
CA LEU A 285 -17.48 -4.25 -0.88
C LEU A 285 -17.66 -5.77 -0.96
N ILE A 286 -17.92 -6.43 0.17
CA ILE A 286 -18.24 -7.87 0.23
C ILE A 286 -19.43 -8.19 -0.67
N ASP A 287 -20.52 -7.43 -0.55
CA ASP A 287 -21.74 -7.64 -1.33
C ASP A 287 -21.46 -7.51 -2.84
N LYS A 288 -20.59 -6.57 -3.24
CA LYS A 288 -20.18 -6.37 -4.64
C LYS A 288 -19.29 -7.48 -5.18
N ILE A 289 -18.36 -8.00 -4.37
CA ILE A 289 -17.54 -9.15 -4.77
C ILE A 289 -18.40 -10.39 -4.96
N VAL A 290 -19.37 -10.62 -4.05
CA VAL A 290 -20.29 -11.75 -4.15
C VAL A 290 -21.22 -11.60 -5.35
N SER A 291 -21.72 -10.40 -5.65
CA SER A 291 -22.58 -10.17 -6.80
C SER A 291 -21.85 -10.30 -8.13
N ALA A 292 -20.52 -10.17 -8.14
CA ALA A 292 -19.67 -10.12 -9.33
C ALA A 292 -19.53 -11.42 -10.12
N GLN A 293 -20.06 -12.54 -9.61
CA GLN A 293 -20.00 -13.85 -10.28
C GLN A 293 -18.58 -14.16 -10.79
N LEU A 294 -17.57 -13.76 -10.00
CA LEU A 294 -16.17 -13.96 -10.34
C LEU A 294 -15.81 -15.43 -10.24
N ASP A 295 -14.82 -15.84 -11.00
CA ASP A 295 -14.25 -17.18 -10.86
C ASP A 295 -13.24 -17.23 -9.69
N HIS A 296 -13.17 -18.40 -9.06
CA HIS A 296 -12.08 -18.72 -8.15
C HIS A 296 -10.81 -19.01 -8.96
N VAL A 297 -9.66 -18.54 -8.49
CA VAL A 297 -8.38 -18.91 -9.09
C VAL A 297 -8.06 -20.39 -8.85
N ILE A 298 -8.45 -20.91 -7.68
CA ILE A 298 -8.29 -22.32 -7.32
C ILE A 298 -9.58 -23.06 -7.69
N SER A 299 -9.70 -23.51 -8.94
CA SER A 299 -10.95 -24.02 -9.49
C SER A 299 -11.05 -25.55 -9.62
N ASP A 300 -9.92 -26.28 -9.77
CA ASP A 300 -9.95 -27.73 -10.04
C ASP A 300 -9.58 -28.64 -8.86
N GLU A 301 -10.11 -29.88 -8.91
CA GLU A 301 -10.00 -30.92 -7.87
C GLU A 301 -8.58 -31.48 -7.71
N LYS A 302 -7.79 -31.48 -8.78
CA LYS A 302 -6.40 -31.96 -8.73
C LYS A 302 -5.53 -30.96 -7.96
N ASN A 303 -5.70 -29.68 -8.24
CA ASN A 303 -5.09 -28.58 -7.51
C ASN A 303 -5.52 -28.61 -6.05
N LEU A 304 -6.79 -28.89 -5.75
CA LEU A 304 -7.29 -29.03 -4.38
C LEU A 304 -6.51 -30.08 -3.56
N LEU A 305 -6.31 -31.29 -4.11
CA LEU A 305 -5.60 -32.38 -3.42
C LEU A 305 -4.10 -32.10 -3.26
N GLU A 306 -3.45 -31.56 -4.29
CA GLU A 306 -2.05 -31.09 -4.17
C GLU A 306 -1.92 -29.98 -3.12
N ASN A 307 -2.94 -29.12 -3.00
CA ASN A 307 -2.98 -28.03 -2.02
C ASN A 307 -3.21 -28.54 -0.59
N LEU A 308 -4.04 -29.57 -0.37
CA LEU A 308 -4.29 -30.16 0.96
C LEU A 308 -3.00 -30.62 1.65
N ARG A 309 -2.11 -31.31 0.92
CA ARG A 309 -0.81 -31.72 1.46
C ARG A 309 0.05 -30.52 1.87
N LYS A 310 0.07 -29.48 1.02
CA LYS A 310 0.79 -28.23 1.32
C LYS A 310 0.18 -27.53 2.54
N LEU A 311 -1.15 -27.56 2.70
CA LEU A 311 -1.84 -27.00 3.87
C LEU A 311 -1.51 -27.73 5.16
N LEU A 312 -1.42 -29.06 5.13
CA LEU A 312 -1.00 -29.86 6.28
C LEU A 312 0.45 -29.55 6.67
N ILE A 313 1.36 -29.43 5.69
CA ILE A 313 2.75 -29.00 5.94
C ILE A 313 2.78 -27.58 6.53
N ASN A 314 2.04 -26.65 5.92
CA ASN A 314 1.96 -25.27 6.38
C ASN A 314 1.35 -25.17 7.79
N HIS A 315 0.39 -26.02 8.15
CA HIS A 315 -0.17 -26.09 9.50
C HIS A 315 0.91 -26.45 10.53
N VAL A 316 1.74 -27.45 10.25
CA VAL A 316 2.88 -27.80 11.13
C VAL A 316 3.86 -26.63 11.24
N VAL A 317 4.25 -26.03 10.12
CA VAL A 317 5.20 -24.88 10.13
C VAL A 317 4.62 -23.68 10.88
N LEU A 318 3.34 -23.36 10.70
CA LEU A 318 2.67 -22.25 11.38
C LEU A 318 2.50 -22.50 12.87
N THR A 319 2.30 -23.75 13.28
CA THR A 319 2.29 -24.14 14.70
C THR A 319 3.66 -23.88 15.32
N GLU A 320 4.75 -24.31 14.66
CA GLU A 320 6.12 -24.01 15.10
C GLU A 320 6.38 -22.49 15.15
N TRP A 321 5.85 -21.72 14.19
CA TRP A 321 5.94 -20.26 14.18
C TRP A 321 5.21 -19.62 15.38
N MET A 322 4.03 -20.13 15.71
CA MET A 322 3.25 -19.63 16.84
C MET A 322 3.95 -19.90 18.18
N ASP A 323 4.55 -21.08 18.35
CA ASP A 323 5.35 -21.38 19.54
C ASP A 323 6.51 -20.39 19.72
N LEU A 324 7.19 -20.03 18.63
CA LEU A 324 8.24 -19.00 18.66
C LEU A 324 7.67 -17.61 18.94
N PHE A 325 6.50 -17.29 18.39
CA PHE A 325 5.80 -16.02 18.60
C PHE A 325 5.47 -15.82 20.08
N GLU A 326 4.91 -16.84 20.73
CA GLU A 326 4.58 -16.81 22.15
C GLU A 326 5.82 -16.65 23.04
N LYS A 327 6.92 -17.33 22.68
CA LYS A 327 8.22 -17.16 23.37
C LYS A 327 8.75 -15.74 23.25
N VAL A 328 8.72 -15.14 22.05
CA VAL A 328 9.17 -13.75 21.84
C VAL A 328 8.27 -12.76 22.57
N GLU A 329 6.94 -12.90 22.47
CA GLU A 329 5.98 -12.06 23.19
C GLU A 329 6.22 -12.10 24.70
N THR A 330 6.42 -13.29 25.27
CA THR A 330 6.69 -13.47 26.71
C THR A 330 7.97 -12.76 27.12
N GLN A 331 9.06 -12.95 26.37
CA GLN A 331 10.35 -12.30 26.63
C GLN A 331 10.28 -10.77 26.49
N LEU A 332 9.56 -10.26 25.48
CA LEU A 332 9.39 -8.81 25.29
C LEU A 332 8.55 -8.18 26.40
N LYS A 333 7.52 -8.85 26.90
CA LYS A 333 6.71 -8.40 28.05
C LYS A 333 7.54 -8.32 29.33
N LEU A 334 8.44 -9.28 29.55
CA LEU A 334 9.36 -9.28 30.70
C LEU A 334 10.45 -8.20 30.57
N GLY A 335 10.94 -7.95 29.35
CA GLY A 335 12.08 -7.08 29.09
C GLY A 335 11.76 -5.60 28.87
N SER A 336 10.53 -5.24 28.48
CA SER A 336 10.18 -3.88 28.05
C SER A 336 8.99 -3.29 28.80
N LYS A 337 9.19 -2.15 29.46
CA LYS A 337 8.12 -1.41 30.16
C LYS A 337 7.06 -0.82 29.21
N ARG A 338 7.41 -0.51 27.95
CA ARG A 338 6.48 0.02 26.93
C ARG A 338 6.90 -0.40 25.52
N LEU A 339 6.13 -1.28 24.88
CA LEU A 339 6.28 -1.62 23.46
C LEU A 339 5.55 -0.58 22.59
N PRO A 340 6.07 -0.24 21.39
CA PRO A 340 5.37 0.65 20.46
C PRO A 340 3.96 0.16 20.12
N LEU A 341 3.01 1.08 19.98
CA LEU A 341 1.60 0.75 19.69
C LEU A 341 1.45 -0.15 18.46
N ARG A 342 2.11 0.21 17.35
CA ARG A 342 2.08 -0.57 16.09
C ARG A 342 2.54 -2.02 16.28
N PHE A 343 3.50 -2.26 17.18
CA PHE A 343 3.98 -3.62 17.46
C PHE A 343 2.92 -4.43 18.22
N ARG A 344 2.29 -3.83 19.24
CA ARG A 344 1.21 -4.47 19.99
C ARG A 344 0.01 -4.80 19.12
N GLN A 345 -0.41 -3.86 18.26
CA GLN A 345 -1.50 -4.10 17.30
C GLN A 345 -1.20 -5.24 16.34
N LYS A 346 0.07 -5.42 15.95
CA LYS A 346 0.49 -6.55 15.10
C LYS A 346 0.42 -7.88 15.85
N ALA A 347 0.82 -7.92 17.12
CA ALA A 347 0.68 -9.11 17.96
C ALA A 347 -0.79 -9.48 18.21
N GLU A 348 -1.63 -8.49 18.53
CA GLU A 348 -3.09 -8.65 18.71
C GLU A 348 -3.74 -9.22 17.45
N GLN A 349 -3.30 -8.78 16.27
CA GLN A 349 -3.79 -9.31 14.99
C GLN A 349 -3.44 -10.79 14.77
N VAL A 350 -2.20 -11.20 15.06
CA VAL A 350 -1.79 -12.61 14.94
C VAL A 350 -2.69 -13.49 15.82
N LEU A 351 -2.89 -13.08 17.08
CA LEU A 351 -3.76 -13.79 18.02
C LEU A 351 -5.23 -13.80 17.58
N PHE A 352 -5.72 -12.69 17.01
CA PHE A 352 -7.08 -12.59 16.49
C PHE A 352 -7.35 -13.56 15.35
N ILE A 353 -6.44 -13.70 14.39
CA ILE A 353 -6.59 -14.67 13.29
C ILE A 353 -6.71 -16.09 13.87
N VAL A 354 -5.78 -16.49 14.73
CA VAL A 354 -5.76 -17.86 15.29
C VAL A 354 -7.03 -18.15 16.08
N SER A 355 -7.44 -17.24 16.96
CA SER A 355 -8.63 -17.40 17.80
C SER A 355 -9.95 -17.37 17.02
N SER A 356 -10.02 -16.60 15.93
CA SER A 356 -11.26 -16.45 15.14
C SER A 356 -11.45 -17.53 14.08
N THR A 357 -10.36 -18.15 13.61
CA THR A 357 -10.40 -19.11 12.48
C THR A 357 -10.24 -20.57 12.92
N GLY A 358 -9.66 -20.84 14.10
CA GLY A 358 -9.33 -22.20 14.53
C GLY A 358 -8.28 -22.89 13.66
N LEU A 359 -7.51 -22.12 12.88
CA LEU A 359 -6.57 -22.61 11.85
C LEU A 359 -5.49 -23.57 12.36
N LEU A 360 -5.14 -23.44 13.64
CA LEU A 360 -4.11 -24.26 14.30
C LEU A 360 -4.72 -25.27 15.27
N SER A 361 -6.03 -25.52 15.17
CA SER A 361 -6.69 -26.52 15.99
C SER A 361 -6.39 -27.94 15.50
N GLU A 362 -6.26 -28.87 16.44
CA GLU A 362 -6.10 -30.29 16.14
C GLU A 362 -7.32 -30.85 15.38
N SER A 363 -8.52 -30.31 15.66
CA SER A 363 -9.75 -30.65 14.94
C SER A 363 -9.64 -30.34 13.45
N LEU A 364 -9.08 -29.19 13.08
CA LEU A 364 -8.91 -28.82 11.69
C LEU A 364 -7.89 -29.72 11.00
N ALA A 365 -6.78 -30.04 11.67
CA ALA A 365 -5.77 -30.95 11.14
C ALA A 365 -6.37 -32.34 10.85
N ARG A 366 -7.13 -32.91 11.81
CA ARG A 366 -7.83 -34.19 11.63
C ARG A 366 -8.84 -34.15 10.49
N TRP A 367 -9.59 -33.05 10.37
CA TRP A 367 -10.54 -32.86 9.27
C TRP A 367 -9.82 -32.78 7.91
N MET A 368 -8.73 -32.01 7.78
CA MET A 368 -7.96 -31.91 6.54
C MET A 368 -7.37 -33.27 6.13
N SER A 369 -6.86 -34.06 7.09
CA SER A 369 -6.40 -35.43 6.82
C SER A 369 -7.54 -36.32 6.33
N HIS A 370 -8.73 -36.22 6.92
CA HIS A 370 -9.89 -36.97 6.47
C HIS A 370 -10.33 -36.59 5.05
N VAL A 371 -10.31 -35.28 4.72
CA VAL A 371 -10.60 -34.79 3.37
C VAL A 371 -9.58 -35.32 2.36
N GLU A 372 -8.29 -35.37 2.71
CA GLU A 372 -7.24 -35.95 1.86
C GLU A 372 -7.45 -37.46 1.64
N GLU A 373 -7.69 -38.22 2.71
CA GLU A 373 -7.88 -39.67 2.67
C GLU A 373 -9.11 -40.08 1.86
N MET A 374 -10.21 -39.37 2.05
CA MET A 374 -11.51 -39.69 1.42
C MET A 374 -11.74 -38.97 0.09
N GLN A 375 -10.82 -38.07 -0.32
CA GLN A 375 -10.91 -37.28 -1.56
C GLN A 375 -12.26 -36.53 -1.67
N LEU A 376 -12.65 -35.82 -0.61
CA LEU A 376 -13.93 -35.12 -0.56
C LEU A 376 -13.92 -33.83 -1.40
N SER A 377 -14.40 -33.91 -2.64
CA SER A 377 -14.46 -32.76 -3.57
C SER A 377 -15.38 -31.64 -3.08
N ASP A 378 -16.45 -31.96 -2.35
CA ASP A 378 -17.36 -30.97 -1.76
C ASP A 378 -16.69 -30.08 -0.70
N ALA A 379 -15.54 -30.50 -0.14
CA ALA A 379 -14.77 -29.71 0.81
C ALA A 379 -13.95 -28.58 0.15
N ALA A 380 -13.96 -28.48 -1.19
CA ALA A 380 -13.08 -27.58 -1.94
C ALA A 380 -13.14 -26.13 -1.49
N ALA A 381 -14.36 -25.62 -1.22
CA ALA A 381 -14.56 -24.24 -0.80
C ALA A 381 -13.95 -23.96 0.58
N GLU A 382 -14.13 -24.87 1.54
CA GLU A 382 -13.59 -24.74 2.90
C GLU A 382 -12.06 -24.85 2.91
N VAL A 383 -11.50 -25.78 2.14
CA VAL A 383 -10.05 -25.93 1.98
C VAL A 383 -9.42 -24.65 1.39
N ARG A 384 -10.04 -24.03 0.38
CA ARG A 384 -9.61 -22.73 -0.15
C ARG A 384 -9.64 -21.66 0.93
N GLU A 385 -10.70 -21.58 1.72
CA GLU A 385 -10.79 -20.59 2.79
C GLU A 385 -9.66 -20.75 3.82
N TYR A 386 -9.38 -21.98 4.25
CA TYR A 386 -8.27 -22.25 5.17
C TYR A 386 -6.91 -21.94 4.57
N PHE A 387 -6.72 -22.18 3.27
CA PHE A 387 -5.52 -21.77 2.56
C PHE A 387 -5.27 -20.27 2.69
N ILE A 388 -6.29 -19.46 2.41
CA ILE A 388 -6.21 -18.01 2.52
C ILE A 388 -5.94 -17.59 3.97
N PHE A 389 -6.53 -18.24 4.97
CA PHE A 389 -6.19 -17.93 6.37
C PHE A 389 -4.74 -18.29 6.75
N GLN A 390 -4.18 -19.39 6.24
CA GLN A 390 -2.76 -19.75 6.47
C GLN A 390 -1.81 -18.71 5.88
N GLN A 391 -2.07 -18.27 4.66
CA GLN A 391 -1.26 -17.25 4.00
C GLN A 391 -1.39 -15.90 4.72
N GLU A 392 -2.59 -15.53 5.18
CA GLU A 392 -2.81 -14.33 5.99
C GLU A 392 -2.03 -14.40 7.31
N LEU A 393 -2.11 -15.52 8.05
CA LEU A 393 -1.37 -15.71 9.29
C LEU A 393 0.15 -15.66 9.08
N ALA A 394 0.66 -16.34 8.05
CA ALA A 394 2.07 -16.32 7.69
C ALA A 394 2.54 -14.90 7.39
N ARG A 395 1.77 -14.13 6.63
CA ARG A 395 2.10 -12.74 6.30
C ARG A 395 2.18 -11.87 7.57
N GLN A 396 1.24 -12.02 8.50
CA GLN A 396 1.26 -11.26 9.76
C GLN A 396 2.43 -11.63 10.65
N LEU A 397 2.73 -12.92 10.77
CA LEU A 397 3.87 -13.40 11.53
C LEU A 397 5.19 -12.91 10.90
N SER A 398 5.32 -12.92 9.58
CA SER A 398 6.51 -12.40 8.89
C SER A 398 6.73 -10.90 9.17
N GLN A 399 5.65 -10.11 9.12
CA GLN A 399 5.70 -8.68 9.49
C GLN A 399 6.06 -8.48 10.96
N TYR A 400 5.48 -9.27 11.86
CA TYR A 400 5.80 -9.25 13.28
C TYR A 400 7.28 -9.55 13.54
N VAL A 401 7.84 -10.57 12.89
CA VAL A 401 9.27 -10.94 12.98
C VAL A 401 10.16 -9.81 12.50
N SER A 402 9.83 -9.18 11.38
CA SER A 402 10.58 -8.03 10.87
C SER A 402 10.59 -6.87 11.87
N MET A 403 9.44 -6.57 12.49
CA MET A 403 9.32 -5.54 13.51
C MET A 403 10.05 -5.91 14.80
N SER A 404 10.00 -7.17 15.22
CA SER A 404 10.69 -7.64 16.44
C SER A 404 12.20 -7.53 16.26
N GLY A 405 12.76 -7.87 15.09
CA GLY A 405 14.18 -7.69 14.78
C GLY A 405 14.65 -6.26 14.99
N PHE A 406 13.85 -5.27 14.56
CA PHE A 406 14.14 -3.85 14.80
C PHE A 406 14.13 -3.50 16.29
N LEU A 407 13.16 -3.99 17.07
CA LEU A 407 13.11 -3.76 18.51
C LEU A 407 14.29 -4.40 19.24
N ILE A 408 14.61 -5.65 18.89
CA ILE A 408 15.74 -6.40 19.46
C ILE A 408 17.05 -5.68 19.18
N SER A 409 17.20 -5.09 17.99
CA SER A 409 18.41 -4.32 17.65
C SER A 409 18.67 -3.14 18.60
N ARG A 410 17.61 -2.56 19.18
CA ARG A 410 17.65 -1.41 20.11
C ARG A 410 17.85 -1.79 21.58
N ILE A 411 17.82 -3.07 21.92
CA ILE A 411 18.14 -3.54 23.28
C ILE A 411 19.65 -3.37 23.50
N GLN A 412 20.01 -2.63 24.55
CA GLN A 412 21.42 -2.39 24.92
C GLN A 412 21.99 -3.52 25.80
N ASP A 413 21.14 -4.13 26.63
CA ASP A 413 21.52 -5.23 27.51
C ASP A 413 21.72 -6.53 26.70
N ILE A 414 22.98 -6.98 26.60
CA ILE A 414 23.37 -8.14 25.79
C ILE A 414 22.74 -9.43 26.31
N GLU A 415 22.62 -9.60 27.63
CA GLU A 415 22.05 -10.80 28.24
C GLU A 415 20.56 -10.94 27.91
N LYS A 416 19.83 -9.82 27.83
CA LYS A 416 18.43 -9.80 27.36
C LYS A 416 18.30 -9.93 25.85
N LYS A 417 19.27 -9.42 25.10
CA LYS A 417 19.26 -9.41 23.63
C LYS A 417 19.55 -10.78 23.01
N LYS A 418 20.49 -11.53 23.58
CA LYS A 418 20.95 -12.83 23.06
C LYS A 418 19.82 -13.87 22.86
N PRO A 419 18.93 -14.14 23.82
CA PRO A 419 17.84 -15.11 23.62
C PRO A 419 16.85 -14.65 22.53
N LEU A 420 16.57 -13.35 22.46
CA LEU A 420 15.69 -12.79 21.43
C LEU A 420 16.29 -12.86 20.02
N LEU A 421 17.61 -12.65 19.88
CA LEU A 421 18.31 -12.83 18.59
C LEU A 421 18.26 -14.28 18.10
N LEU A 422 18.36 -15.25 19.01
CA LEU A 422 18.24 -16.66 18.66
C LEU A 422 16.84 -17.00 18.14
N LEU A 423 15.79 -16.59 18.88
CA LEU A 423 14.41 -16.76 18.46
C LEU A 423 14.12 -16.09 17.11
N HIS A 424 14.64 -14.87 16.89
CA HIS A 424 14.51 -14.17 15.62
C HIS A 424 15.22 -14.92 14.48
N LYS A 425 16.38 -15.53 14.72
CA LYS A 425 17.07 -16.37 13.72
C LYS A 425 16.25 -17.62 13.39
N ASP A 426 15.64 -18.25 14.38
CA ASP A 426 14.79 -19.43 14.20
C ASP A 426 13.55 -19.10 13.35
N PHE A 427 12.94 -17.94 13.56
CA PHE A 427 11.87 -17.44 12.69
C PHE A 427 12.28 -17.35 11.22
N HIS A 428 13.44 -16.78 10.91
CA HIS A 428 13.93 -16.68 9.52
C HIS A 428 14.18 -18.06 8.91
N LYS A 429 14.71 -19.00 9.69
CA LYS A 429 14.92 -20.39 9.24
C LYS A 429 13.59 -21.11 8.93
N LEU A 430 12.57 -20.86 9.74
CA LEU A 430 11.25 -21.42 9.48
C LEU A 430 10.54 -20.71 8.31
N ALA A 431 10.82 -19.43 8.06
CA ALA A 431 10.26 -18.68 6.93
C ALA A 431 10.60 -19.32 5.59
N SER A 432 11.84 -19.81 5.44
CA SER A 432 12.25 -20.51 4.23
C SER A 432 11.60 -21.90 4.07
N ARG A 433 10.92 -22.43 5.09
CA ARG A 433 10.19 -23.70 5.03
C ARG A 433 8.71 -23.53 4.69
N PHE A 434 8.18 -22.32 4.77
CA PHE A 434 6.77 -22.05 4.50
C PHE A 434 6.53 -22.00 2.98
N ASN A 435 5.53 -22.73 2.50
CA ASN A 435 5.18 -22.74 1.08
C ASN A 435 4.35 -21.50 0.74
N TYR A 436 5.03 -20.43 0.32
CA TYR A 436 4.40 -19.19 -0.13
C TYR A 436 3.86 -19.25 -1.56
N ASN A 437 4.51 -20.00 -2.46
CA ASN A 437 4.18 -19.99 -3.89
C ASN A 437 3.35 -21.20 -4.28
N PHE A 438 2.12 -20.94 -4.72
CA PHE A 438 1.22 -21.94 -5.31
C PHE A 438 1.28 -21.97 -6.84
N LEU A 439 1.82 -20.91 -7.44
CA LEU A 439 2.05 -20.78 -8.87
C LEU A 439 3.51 -20.38 -9.05
N GLU A 440 4.36 -21.28 -9.56
CA GLU A 440 5.57 -20.83 -10.24
C GLU A 440 5.09 -20.11 -11.49
N ASP A 441 5.13 -18.78 -11.47
CA ASP A 441 4.66 -17.98 -12.59
C ASP A 441 5.88 -17.40 -13.32
N GLU A 442 6.24 -18.03 -14.44
CA GLU A 442 7.19 -17.51 -15.42
C GLU A 442 6.74 -16.14 -15.99
N SER A 443 5.49 -15.70 -15.74
CA SER A 443 4.94 -14.46 -16.28
C SER A 443 5.28 -13.17 -15.50
N ILE A 444 5.90 -13.25 -14.31
CA ILE A 444 6.35 -12.03 -13.58
C ILE A 444 7.67 -11.48 -14.16
N ALA A 445 8.23 -12.13 -15.18
CA ALA A 445 9.41 -11.68 -15.93
C ALA A 445 9.10 -10.78 -17.14
N SER A 446 7.88 -10.24 -17.30
CA SER A 446 7.54 -9.29 -18.37
C SER A 446 6.93 -7.97 -17.89
#